data_AF-A0A383EYW6-F1
#
_entry.id   AF-A0A383EYW6-F1
#
_cell.length_a   1.000
_cell.length_b   1.000
_cell.length_c   1.000
_cell.angle_alpha   90.00
_cell.angle_beta   90.00
_cell.angle_gamma   90.00
#
_symmetry.space_group_name_H-M   'P 1'
#
loop_
_entity.id
_entity.type
_entity.pdbx_description
1 polymer ?
#
loop_
_entity_poly.entity_id
_entity_poly.type
_entity_poly.pdbx_seq_one_letter_code
_entity_poly.pdbx_strand_id
1 'polypeptide(L)' 'MKLKGLGIILIVVIVLGGIVASQALFVVDQTQYGVVTRFGEIQRIVKQPGLQTKMPL' A
#
# COMPACT_ATOMS: atom_id res chain seq x y z
N MET A 1 -25.15 19.07 -15.33
CA MET A 1 -25.18 17.74 -14.65
C MET A 1 -23.88 16.93 -14.77
N LYS A 2 -22.99 17.15 -15.76
CA LYS A 2 -21.74 16.38 -15.93
C LYS A 2 -20.69 16.57 -14.81
N LEU A 3 -20.63 17.78 -14.21
CA LEU A 3 -19.62 18.12 -13.18
C LEU A 3 -19.84 17.38 -11.85
N LYS A 4 -21.10 17.11 -11.46
CA LYS A 4 -21.43 16.35 -10.24
C LYS A 4 -21.01 14.88 -10.36
N GLY A 5 -21.19 14.28 -11.54
CA GLY A 5 -20.74 12.90 -11.81
C GLY A 5 -19.22 12.75 -11.79
N LEU A 6 -18.50 13.72 -12.37
CA LEU A 6 -17.04 13.74 -12.33
C LEU A 6 -16.49 13.88 -10.90
N GLY A 7 -17.13 14.72 -10.08
CA GLY A 7 -16.77 14.89 -8.67
C GLY A 7 -16.91 13.59 -7.87
N ILE A 8 -17.98 12.82 -8.08
CA ILE A 8 -18.18 11.52 -7.42
C ILE A 8 -17.11 10.52 -7.85
N ILE A 9 -16.80 10.43 -9.15
CA ILE A 9 -15.76 9.53 -9.67
C ILE A 9 -14.40 9.87 -9.04
N LEU A 10 -14.06 11.15 -8.94
CA LEU A 10 -12.79 11.60 -8.37
C LEU A 10 -12.67 11.23 -6.88
N ILE A 11 -13.75 11.39 -6.11
CA ILE A 11 -13.81 10.96 -4.70
C ILE A 11 -13.62 9.45 -4.59
N VAL A 12 -14.30 8.67 -5.42
CA VAL A 12 -14.18 7.20 -5.41
C VAL A 12 -12.75 6.76 -5.70
N VAL A 13 -12.08 7.37 -6.68
CA VAL A 13 -10.68 7.06 -7.02
C VAL A 13 -9.74 7.37 -5.85
N ILE A 14 -9.92 8.52 -5.19
CA ILE A 14 -9.08 8.90 -4.04
C ILE A 14 -9.27 7.92 -2.88
N VAL A 15 -10.52 7.55 -2.57
CA VAL A 15 -10.82 6.61 -1.49
C VAL A 15 -10.21 5.24 -1.79
N LEU A 16 -10.41 4.72 -3.00
CA LEU A 16 -9.83 3.44 -3.40
C LEU A 16 -8.30 3.47 -3.38
N GLY A 17 -7.69 4.56 -3.88
CA GLY A 17 -6.25 4.78 -3.82
C GLY A 17 -5.71 4.78 -2.40
N GLY A 18 -6.40 5.44 -1.48
CA GLY A 18 -6.05 5.48 -0.05
C GLY A 18 -6.09 4.09 0.61
N ILE A 19 -7.12 3.30 0.31
CA ILE A 19 -7.28 1.93 0.83
C ILE A 19 -6.17 1.00 0.31
N VAL A 20 -5.80 1.12 -0.97
CA VAL A 20 -4.70 0.32 -1.54
C VAL A 20 -3.38 0.78 -0.93
N ALA A 21 -3.14 2.08 -0.81
CA ALA A 21 -1.92 2.63 -0.22
C ALA A 21 -1.73 2.19 1.24
N SER A 22 -2.80 2.19 2.06
CA SER A 22 -2.70 1.75 3.46
C SER A 22 -2.37 0.27 3.63
N GLN A 23 -2.71 -0.56 2.63
CA GLN A 23 -2.40 -1.99 2.64
C GLN A 23 -1.04 -2.29 2.01
N ALA A 24 -0.60 -1.45 1.07
CA ALA A 24 0.68 -1.60 0.37
C ALA A 24 1.86 -1.01 1.17
N LEU A 25 1.66 0.05 1.94
CA LEU A 25 2.75 0.76 2.60
C LEU A 25 3.00 0.20 4.01
N PHE A 26 4.27 0.00 4.34
CA PHE A 26 4.72 -0.38 5.68
C PHE A 26 6.08 0.26 5.98
N VAL A 27 6.42 0.42 7.25
CA VAL A 27 7.69 1.01 7.68
C VAL A 27 8.58 -0.07 8.29
N VAL A 28 9.87 -0.01 8.00
CA VAL A 28 10.89 -0.87 8.59
C VAL A 28 11.82 -0.03 9.45
N ASP A 29 11.95 -0.40 10.73
CA ASP A 29 12.89 0.24 11.65
C ASP A 29 14.33 -0.21 11.41
N GLN A 30 15.31 0.61 11.77
CA GLN A 30 16.73 0.34 11.53
C GLN A 30 17.27 -0.90 12.25
N THR A 31 16.60 -1.33 13.31
CA THR A 31 16.95 -2.52 14.11
C THR A 31 16.21 -3.77 13.66
N GLN A 32 15.32 -3.66 12.67
CA GLN A 32 14.43 -4.73 12.23
C GLN A 32 14.61 -5.07 10.76
N TYR A 33 14.20 -6.28 10.41
CA TYR A 33 14.07 -6.71 9.02
C TYR A 33 12.58 -6.83 8.69
N GLY A 34 12.16 -6.20 7.59
CA GLY A 34 10.82 -6.40 7.06
C GLY A 34 10.73 -7.74 6.33
N VAL A 35 9.80 -8.62 6.72
CA VAL A 35 9.58 -9.90 6.02
C VAL A 35 8.24 -9.83 5.31
N VAL A 36 8.27 -9.87 3.98
CA VAL A 36 7.06 -9.91 3.15
C VAL A 36 6.77 -11.37 2.82
N THR A 37 5.64 -11.86 3.29
CA THR A 37 5.17 -13.23 3.05
C THR A 37 3.94 -13.25 2.15
N ARG A 38 3.81 -14.33 1.37
CA ARG A 38 2.62 -14.62 0.59
C ARG A 38 2.26 -16.08 0.79
N PHE A 39 1.06 -16.36 1.30
CA PHE A 39 0.61 -17.71 1.64
C PHE A 39 1.57 -18.48 2.57
N GLY A 40 2.25 -17.77 3.48
CA GLY A 40 3.24 -18.36 4.38
C GLY A 40 4.64 -18.53 3.78
N GLU A 41 4.82 -18.31 2.47
CA GLU A 41 6.13 -18.32 1.82
C GLU A 41 6.79 -16.94 1.91
N ILE A 42 8.09 -16.92 2.24
CA ILE A 42 8.88 -15.68 2.25
C ILE A 42 9.18 -15.28 0.81
N GLN A 43 8.62 -14.15 0.38
CA GLN A 43 8.85 -13.62 -0.97
C GLN A 43 10.02 -12.63 -0.99
N ARG A 44 10.18 -11.84 0.08
CA ARG A 44 11.22 -10.81 0.17
C ARG A 44 11.57 -10.51 1.62
N ILE A 45 12.87 -10.30 1.86
CA ILE A 45 13.40 -9.74 3.12
C ILE A 45 13.94 -8.35 2.82
N VAL A 46 13.38 -7.34 3.48
CA VAL A 46 13.75 -5.94 3.32
C VAL A 46 14.69 -5.55 4.45
N LYS A 47 15.93 -5.20 4.08
CA LYS A 47 16.99 -4.80 5.01
C LYS A 47 17.15 -3.29 5.13
N GLN A 48 16.55 -2.54 4.20
CA GLN A 48 16.65 -1.09 4.17
C GLN A 48 15.55 -0.50 5.04
N PRO A 49 15.92 0.28 6.08
CA PRO A 49 14.94 0.96 6.90
C PRO A 49 14.22 2.06 6.12
N GLY A 50 13.05 2.46 6.64
CA GLY A 50 12.22 3.51 6.07
C GLY A 50 10.90 2.99 5.51
N LEU A 51 10.25 3.82 4.68
CA LEU A 51 8.96 3.50 4.06
C LEU A 51 9.16 2.52 2.90
N GLN A 52 8.47 1.40 2.98
CA GLN A 52 8.54 0.29 2.04
C GLN A 52 7.15 0.00 1.48
N THR A 53 7.13 -0.66 0.33
CA THR A 53 5.89 -1.05 -0.33
C THR A 53 5.85 -2.57 -0.51
N LYS A 54 4.67 -3.14 -0.30
CA LYS A 54 4.31 -4.51 -0.65
C LYS A 54 3.16 -4.46 -1.64
N MET A 55 3.02 -5.50 -2.45
CA MET A 55 1.85 -5.66 -3.29
C MET A 55 0.77 -6.37 -2.47
N PRO A 56 -0.39 -5.73 -2.21
CA PRO A 56 -1.46 -6.35 -1.43
C PRO A 56 -2.37 -7.27 -2.27
N LEU A 57 -2.27 -7.19 -3.60
CA LEU A 57 -3.08 -7.93 -4.58
C LEU A 57 -2.31 -9.15 -5.13
#